data_AF-A0A849EZL7-F1
#
_entry.id   AF-A0A849EZL7-F1
#
_cell.length_a   1.000
_cell.length_b   1.000
_cell.length_c   1.000
_cell.angle_alpha   90.00
_cell.angle_beta   90.00
_cell.angle_gamma   90.00
#
_symmetry.space_group_name_H-M   'P 1'
#
loop_
_entity.id
_entity.type
_entity.pdbx_description
1 polymer ?
#
loop_
_entity_poly.entity_id
_entity_poly.type
_entity_poly.pdbx_seq_one_letter_code
_entity_poly.pdbx_strand_id
1 'polypeptide(L)'
;MICQTIRKGSECALMTTTGCSYKGGLCHEIIESCQGCNRAAQIESGWYCSACPEPSIKWKNGNCNLATHVVSQTAASKAKINPLKASKRGNR
;
A
#
# COMPACT_ATOMS: atom_id res chain seq x y z
N MET A 1 13.84 -6.46 7.43
CA MET A 1 15.16 -5.77 7.35
C MET A 1 14.95 -4.30 7.67
N ILE A 2 15.81 -3.71 8.48
CA ILE A 2 15.69 -2.31 8.92
C ILE A 2 16.29 -1.39 7.84
N CYS A 3 15.56 -0.34 7.46
CA CYS A 3 16.09 0.66 6.53
C CYS A 3 17.23 1.45 7.18
N GLN A 4 18.33 1.64 6.45
CA GLN A 4 19.50 2.42 6.90
C GLN A 4 19.68 3.73 6.13
N THR A 5 18.87 3.99 5.10
CA THR A 5 19.00 5.16 4.23
C THR A 5 18.21 6.35 4.77
N ILE A 6 16.93 6.44 4.40
CA ILE A 6 16.06 7.58 4.74
C ILE A 6 15.25 7.25 5.99
N ARG A 7 14.54 6.11 5.97
CA ARG A 7 13.65 5.71 7.07
C ARG A 7 14.42 4.92 8.14
N LYS A 8 15.52 5.47 8.63
CA LYS A 8 16.44 4.82 9.58
C LYS A 8 15.67 4.20 10.75
N GLY A 9 15.84 2.90 10.98
CA GLY A 9 15.17 2.20 12.08
C GLY A 9 13.78 1.62 11.75
N SER A 10 13.19 1.95 10.60
CA SER A 10 11.90 1.38 10.18
C SER A 10 12.04 0.05 9.45
N GLU A 11 11.05 -0.83 9.61
CA GLU A 11 10.98 -2.05 8.80
C GLU A 11 10.72 -1.70 7.34
N CYS A 12 11.62 -2.17 6.48
CA CYS A 12 11.54 -1.96 5.04
C CYS A 12 11.69 -3.30 4.31
N ALA A 13 10.63 -3.68 3.58
CA ALA A 13 10.64 -4.89 2.75
C ALA A 13 11.57 -4.79 1.52
N LEU A 14 11.99 -3.58 1.16
CA LEU A 14 12.86 -3.31 0.01
C LEU A 14 14.34 -3.21 0.41
N MET A 15 14.66 -3.29 1.70
CA MET A 15 16.03 -3.24 2.15
C MET A 15 16.68 -4.63 1.99
N THR A 16 17.74 -4.70 1.20
CA THR A 16 18.60 -5.87 1.02
C THR A 16 19.96 -5.65 1.70
N THR A 17 20.82 -6.66 1.70
CA THR A 17 22.20 -6.57 2.21
C THR A 17 23.06 -5.58 1.41
N THR A 18 22.72 -5.33 0.14
CA THR A 18 23.42 -4.40 -0.75
C THR A 18 22.84 -2.99 -0.75
N GLY A 19 21.76 -2.74 0.00
CA GLY A 19 21.12 -1.43 0.11
C GLY A 19 19.62 -1.46 -0.20
N CYS A 20 19.04 -0.30 -0.51
CA CYS A 20 17.65 -0.22 -0.92
C CYS A 20 17.51 -0.71 -2.37
N SER A 21 16.69 -1.75 -2.60
CA SER A 21 16.45 -2.31 -3.94
C SER A 21 15.54 -1.43 -4.82
N TYR A 22 15.04 -0.33 -4.28
CA TYR A 22 14.22 0.60 -5.04
C TYR A 22 15.05 1.35 -6.10
N LYS A 23 14.41 1.72 -7.22
CA LYS A 23 15.06 2.46 -8.30
C LYS A 23 15.65 3.77 -7.76
N GLY A 24 16.97 3.92 -7.83
CA GLY A 24 17.69 5.08 -7.30
C GLY A 24 18.07 4.98 -5.82
N GLY A 25 17.78 3.86 -5.14
CA GLY A 25 18.25 3.58 -3.77
C GLY A 25 17.62 4.43 -2.67
N LEU A 26 16.62 5.25 -2.98
CA LEU A 26 16.06 6.27 -2.09
C LEU A 26 14.53 6.19 -2.05
N CYS A 27 13.94 6.50 -0.90
CA CYS A 27 12.49 6.67 -0.76
C CYS A 27 12.12 8.15 -1.03
N HIS A 28 10.95 8.37 -1.60
CA HIS A 28 10.38 9.70 -1.81
C HIS A 28 9.32 10.02 -0.77
N GLU A 29 9.16 11.31 -0.51
CA GLU A 29 8.18 11.82 0.45
C GLU A 29 6.74 11.54 0.01
N ILE A 30 5.82 11.59 0.97
CA ILE A 30 4.39 11.52 0.70
C ILE A 30 3.91 12.73 -0.10
N ILE A 31 2.91 12.51 -0.94
CA ILE A 31 2.21 13.57 -1.67
C ILE A 31 0.97 14.02 -0.89
N GLU A 32 0.36 15.14 -1.28
CA GLU A 32 -0.86 15.67 -0.65
C GLU A 32 -2.00 14.63 -0.60
N SER A 33 -2.15 13.81 -1.63
CA SER A 33 -3.14 12.72 -1.66
C SER A 33 -2.94 11.65 -0.57
N CYS A 34 -1.77 11.60 0.08
CA CYS A 34 -1.49 10.68 1.18
C CYS A 34 -1.84 11.26 2.56
N GLN A 35 -2.22 12.53 2.65
CA GLN A 35 -2.58 13.14 3.93
C GLN A 35 -3.74 12.39 4.59
N GLY A 36 -3.60 12.08 5.89
CA GLY A 36 -4.58 11.29 6.64
C GLY A 36 -4.47 9.77 6.46
N CYS A 37 -3.48 9.26 5.71
CA CYS A 37 -3.21 7.83 5.67
C CYS A 37 -2.46 7.38 6.95
N ASN A 38 -2.93 6.31 7.61
CA ASN A 38 -2.26 5.74 8.80
C ASN A 38 -0.84 5.20 8.51
N ARG A 39 -0.50 5.05 7.23
CA ARG A 39 0.81 4.56 6.79
C ARG A 39 1.81 5.70 6.57
N ALA A 40 1.40 6.96 6.66
CA ALA A 40 2.30 8.09 6.64
C ALA A 40 3.01 8.20 7.99
N ALA A 41 4.33 8.09 7.98
CA ALA A 41 5.18 8.23 9.14
C ALA A 41 6.07 9.47 8.96
N GLN A 42 6.07 10.33 9.98
CA GLN A 42 7.00 11.44 10.06
C GLN A 42 8.33 10.94 10.59
N ILE A 43 9.41 11.33 9.92
CA ILE A 43 10.80 11.06 10.30
C ILE A 43 11.56 12.40 10.23
N GLU A 44 12.78 12.45 10.76
CA GLU A 44 13.64 13.65 10.75
C GLU A 44 13.78 14.29 9.36
N SER A 45 13.79 13.50 8.29
CA SER A 45 13.94 14.01 6.93
C SER A 45 12.63 14.44 6.26
N GLY A 46 11.47 14.26 6.90
CA GLY A 46 10.16 14.57 6.32
C GLY A 46 9.14 13.45 6.50
N TRP A 47 8.09 13.46 5.67
CA TRP A 47 7.00 12.50 5.74
C TRP A 47 7.14 11.41 4.68
N TYR A 48 7.11 10.14 5.09
CA TYR A 48 7.27 9.00 4.18
C TYR A 48 6.20 7.95 4.40
N CYS A 49 5.90 7.17 3.37
CA CYS A 49 5.02 6.02 3.51
C CYS A 49 5.81 4.83 4.09
N SER A 50 5.24 4.14 5.07
CA SER A 50 5.82 2.93 5.65
C SER A 50 5.77 1.74 4.68
N ALA A 51 4.76 1.70 3.81
CA ALA A 51 4.48 0.54 2.95
C ALA A 51 5.02 0.68 1.52
N CYS A 52 5.23 1.90 1.01
CA CYS A 52 5.77 2.12 -0.33
C CYS A 52 6.93 3.13 -0.32
N PRO A 53 7.94 2.92 -1.18
CA PRO A 53 9.08 3.82 -1.29
C PRO A 53 8.74 5.10 -2.06
N GLU A 54 7.78 5.06 -2.99
CA GLU A 54 7.35 6.22 -3.77
C GLU A 54 5.83 6.29 -3.84
N PRO A 55 5.23 7.20 -3.08
CA PRO A 55 3.79 7.41 -3.08
C PRO A 55 3.27 7.93 -4.43
N SER A 56 4.00 8.82 -5.10
CA SER A 56 3.59 9.44 -6.38
C SER A 56 3.19 8.41 -7.45
N ILE A 57 4.00 7.37 -7.66
CA ILE A 57 3.70 6.30 -8.65
C ILE A 57 2.43 5.54 -8.30
N LYS A 58 2.16 5.33 -7.00
CA LYS A 58 0.95 4.62 -6.57
C LYS A 58 -0.32 5.41 -6.84
N TRP A 59 -0.23 6.74 -6.89
CA TRP A 59 -1.35 7.63 -7.18
C TRP A 59 -1.49 7.99 -8.67
N LYS A 60 -0.45 7.74 -9.47
CA LYS A 60 -0.43 8.08 -10.90
C LYS A 60 -1.58 7.44 -11.70
N ASN A 61 -1.97 6.22 -11.36
CA ASN A 61 -3.01 5.47 -12.08
C ASN A 61 -4.36 5.46 -11.35
N GLY A 62 -4.58 6.37 -10.39
CA GLY A 62 -5.79 6.43 -9.56
C GLY A 62 -5.46 6.32 -8.07
N ASN A 63 -6.45 5.97 -7.24
CA ASN A 63 -6.25 5.90 -5.80
C ASN A 63 -5.24 4.81 -5.42
N CYS A 64 -4.33 5.15 -4.49
CA CYS A 64 -3.35 4.20 -3.99
C CYS A 64 -4.05 2.99 -3.36
N ASN A 65 -3.65 1.78 -3.78
CA ASN A 65 -4.22 0.51 -3.31
C ASN A 65 -3.93 0.20 -1.82
N LEU A 66 -3.09 1.01 -1.18
CA LEU A 66 -2.72 0.89 0.23
C LEU A 66 -3.29 2.04 1.08
N ALA A 67 -3.98 3.00 0.46
CA ALA A 67 -4.53 4.15 1.16
C ALA A 67 -5.60 3.69 2.15
N THR A 68 -5.34 3.87 3.44
CA THR A 68 -6.29 3.49 4.50
C THR A 68 -7.43 4.49 4.66
N HIS A 69 -7.21 5.73 4.23
CA HIS A 69 -8.20 6.81 4.29
C HIS A 69 -9.13 6.80 3.08
N VAL A 70 -8.68 6.25 1.95
CA VAL A 70 -9.55 6.02 0.80
C VAL A 70 -10.29 4.73 1.06
N VAL A 71 -11.50 4.86 1.60
CA VAL A 71 -12.47 3.77 1.49
C VAL A 71 -12.87 3.72 0.02
N SER A 72 -12.13 2.95 -0.77
CA SER A 72 -12.67 2.48 -2.03
C SER A 72 -13.94 1.75 -1.64
N GLN A 73 -15.08 2.31 -2.03
CA GLN A 73 -16.30 1.54 -2.16
C GLN A 73 -16.01 0.54 -3.28
N THR A 74 -15.20 -0.48 -3.00
CA THR A 74 -15.27 -1.74 -3.71
C THR A 74 -16.71 -2.13 -3.50
N ALA A 75 -17.52 -1.86 -4.52
CA ALA A 75 -18.88 -2.33 -4.58
C ALA A 75 -18.79 -3.77 -4.12
N ALA A 76 -19.32 -4.01 -2.92
CA ALA A 76 -19.68 -5.33 -2.51
C ALA A 76 -20.69 -5.72 -3.58
N SER A 77 -20.20 -6.27 -4.69
CA SER A 77 -20.93 -7.14 -5.56
C SER A 77 -21.32 -8.26 -4.61
N LYS A 78 -22.43 -8.02 -3.91
CA LYS A 78 -23.29 -9.02 -3.33
C LYS A 78 -23.49 -9.96 -4.50
N ALA A 79 -22.64 -10.97 -4.58
CA ALA A 79 -22.82 -12.06 -5.47
C ALA A 79 -24.16 -12.62 -5.01
N LYS A 80 -25.24 -12.20 -5.68
CA LYS A 80 -26.53 -12.86 -5.63
C LYS A 80 -26.24 -14.24 -6.20
N ILE A 81 -25.74 -15.12 -5.34
CA ILE A 81 -25.70 -16.53 -5.60
C ILE A 81 -27.18 -16.90 -5.75
N ASN A 82 -27.58 -17.12 -7.00
CA ASN A 82 -28.93 -17.51 -7.32
C ASN A 82 -29.16 -18.87 -6.62
N PRO A 83 -30.18 -19.02 -5.75
CA PRO A 83 -30.37 -20.23 -4.94
C PRO A 83 -30.45 -21.52 -5.78
N LEU A 84 -30.86 -21.43 -7.05
CA LEU A 84 -30.85 -22.53 -8.03
C LEU A 84 -29.45 -23.10 -8.30
N LYS A 85 -28.38 -22.29 -8.20
CA LYS A 85 -26.99 -22.71 -8.45
C LYS A 85 -26.36 -23.42 -7.23
N ALA A 86 -26.88 -23.19 -6.03
CA ALA A 86 -26.47 -23.88 -4.80
C ALA A 86 -27.09 -25.29 -4.72
N SER A 87 -28.36 -25.42 -5.09
CA SER A 87 -29.06 -26.72 -5.03
C SER A 87 -28.48 -27.79 -5.97
N LYS A 88 -27.81 -27.41 -7.06
CA LYS A 88 -27.20 -28.36 -8.00
C LYS A 88 -25.82 -28.88 -7.56
N ARG A 89 -25.18 -28.26 -6.57
CA ARG A 89 -23.88 -28.70 -6.03
C ARG A 89 -23.99 -29.62 -4.81
N GLY A 90 -25.18 -29.74 -4.22
CA GLY A 90 -25.43 -30.60 -3.06
C GLY A 90 -25.84 -32.04 -3.37
N ASN A 91 -25.82 -32.47 -4.64
CA ASN A 91 -26.23 -33.83 -5.03
C ASN A 91 -25.14 -34.56 -5.84
N ARG A 92 -23.96 -34.73 -5.25
CA ARG A 92 -22.97 -35.73 -5.64
C ARG A 92 -22.26 -36.24 -4.39
#